data_AF-A0A7X9PHP0-F1
#
_entry.id   AF-A0A7X9PHP0-F1
#
_cell.length_a   1.000
_cell.length_b   1.000
_cell.length_c   1.000
_cell.angle_alpha   90.00
_cell.angle_beta   90.00
_cell.angle_gamma   90.00
#
_symmetry.space_group_name_H-M   'P 1'
#
loop_
_entity.id
_entity.type
_entity.pdbx_description
1 polymer ?
#
loop_
_entity_poly.entity_id
_entity_poly.type
_entity_poly.pdbx_seq_one_letter_code
_entity_poly.pdbx_strand_id
1 'polypeptide(L)'
;RDWYLKKKKKDQQDAEVLFAKIKEAGHQLLSVQKVQVEPEQVRRKKMGPVGICPACGEAYPLKDGGKCMNCQGATPYSSVVPVK
;
A
#
# COMPACT_ATOMS: atom_id res chain seq x y z
N ARG A 1 -13.92 4.85 -21.64
CA ARG A 1 -12.51 5.00 -22.06
C ARG A 1 -11.86 6.25 -21.48
N ASP A 2 -12.48 7.42 -21.57
CA ASP A 2 -11.86 8.68 -21.13
C ASP A 2 -11.59 8.77 -19.63
N TRP A 3 -12.50 8.26 -18.80
CA TRP A 3 -12.32 8.15 -17.35
C TRP A 3 -11.11 7.25 -16.99
N TYR A 4 -11.09 6.01 -17.48
CA TYR A 4 -10.03 5.03 -17.18
C TYR A 4 -8.64 5.51 -17.65
N LEU A 5 -8.58 6.10 -18.85
CA LEU A 5 -7.33 6.63 -19.42
C LEU A 5 -7.01 8.07 -18.99
N LYS A 6 -7.79 8.64 -18.06
CA LYS A 6 -7.62 10.02 -17.54
C LYS A 6 -7.48 11.08 -18.65
N LYS A 7 -8.21 10.94 -19.75
CA LYS A 7 -8.16 11.87 -20.90
C LYS A 7 -8.76 13.24 -20.61
N LYS A 8 -9.60 13.34 -19.58
CA LYS A 8 -10.21 14.59 -19.11
C LYS A 8 -9.91 14.77 -17.61
N LYS A 9 -9.73 16.01 -17.18
CA LYS A 9 -9.66 16.35 -15.75
C LYS A 9 -10.99 15.99 -15.07
N LYS A 10 -10.97 15.79 -13.75
CA LYS A 10 -12.11 15.27 -12.98
C LYS A 10 -13.34 16.18 -13.06
N ASP A 11 -13.14 17.48 -13.05
CA ASP A 11 -14.16 18.54 -13.20
C ASP A 11 -14.81 18.57 -14.60
N GLN A 12 -14.14 18.02 -15.61
CA GLN A 12 -14.63 17.95 -17.00
C GLN A 12 -15.32 16.62 -17.32
N GLN A 13 -15.49 15.76 -16.31
CA GLN A 13 -16.16 14.46 -16.45
C GLN A 13 -17.60 14.58 -15.97
N ASP A 14 -18.53 14.08 -16.78
CA ASP A 14 -19.92 13.92 -16.38
C ASP A 14 -20.04 12.65 -15.50
N ALA A 15 -20.25 12.87 -14.21
CA ALA A 15 -20.31 11.79 -13.23
C ALA A 15 -21.55 10.92 -13.40
N GLU A 16 -22.70 11.51 -13.73
CA GLU A 16 -23.96 10.77 -13.87
C GLU A 16 -23.88 9.82 -15.08
N VAL A 17 -23.45 10.34 -16.23
CA VAL A 17 -23.26 9.54 -17.45
C VAL A 17 -22.20 8.46 -17.24
N LEU A 18 -21.10 8.78 -16.55
CA LEU A 18 -20.06 7.81 -16.25
C LEU A 18 -20.60 6.65 -15.39
N PHE A 19 -21.30 6.96 -14.29
CA PHE A 19 -21.81 5.91 -13.41
C PHE A 19 -22.93 5.10 -14.05
N ALA A 20 -23.80 5.71 -14.86
CA ALA A 20 -24.79 4.99 -15.65
C ALA A 20 -24.12 3.96 -16.56
N LYS A 21 -23.08 4.36 -17.30
CA LYS A 21 -22.31 3.46 -18.20
C LYS A 21 -21.58 2.36 -17.45
N ILE A 22 -21.04 2.63 -16.26
CA ILE A 22 -20.39 1.60 -15.43
C ILE A 22 -21.41 0.54 -14.99
N LYS A 23 -22.60 0.98 -14.54
CA LYS A 23 -23.68 0.08 -14.13
C LYS A 23 -24.20 -0.76 -15.30
N GLU A 24 -24.43 -0.12 -16.44
CA GLU A 24 -24.90 -0.76 -17.67
C GLU A 24 -23.92 -1.83 -18.16
N ALA A 25 -22.63 -1.49 -18.25
CA ALA A 25 -21.63 -2.43 -18.77
C ALA A 25 -21.34 -3.59 -17.80
N GLY A 26 -21.49 -3.36 -16.49
CA GLY A 26 -21.37 -4.40 -15.47
C GLY A 26 -20.09 -5.24 -15.60
N HIS A 27 -20.23 -6.56 -15.59
CA HIS A 27 -19.11 -7.50 -15.70
C HIS A 27 -18.46 -7.54 -17.09
N GLN A 28 -19.11 -7.02 -18.14
CA GLN A 28 -18.55 -7.04 -19.50
C GLN A 28 -17.31 -6.17 -19.64
N LEU A 29 -17.09 -5.23 -18.72
CA LEU A 29 -15.87 -4.43 -18.63
C LEU A 29 -14.65 -5.23 -18.15
N LEU A 30 -14.87 -6.43 -17.60
CA LEU A 30 -13.86 -7.22 -16.92
C LEU A 30 -13.53 -8.49 -17.72
N SER A 31 -12.28 -8.93 -17.64
CA SER A 31 -11.84 -10.24 -18.13
C SER A 31 -11.35 -11.10 -16.96
N VAL A 32 -11.39 -12.41 -17.14
CA VAL A 32 -10.92 -13.39 -16.15
C VAL A 32 -9.86 -14.27 -16.77
N GLN A 33 -8.76 -14.48 -16.05
CA GLN A 33 -7.67 -15.36 -16.46
C GLN A 33 -7.15 -16.14 -15.26
N LYS A 34 -6.77 -17.40 -15.49
CA LYS A 34 -6.01 -18.19 -14.50
C LYS A 34 -4.57 -17.68 -14.49
N VAL A 35 -4.01 -17.50 -13.30
CA VAL A 35 -2.63 -17.07 -13.11
C VAL A 35 -1.94 -17.99 -12.11
N GLN A 36 -0.64 -18.18 -12.29
CA GLN A 36 0.21 -18.79 -11.27
C GLN A 36 0.87 -17.67 -10.48
N VAL A 37 0.70 -17.67 -9.16
CA VAL A 37 1.38 -16.71 -8.29
C VAL A 37 2.80 -17.20 -8.03
N GLU A 38 3.77 -16.29 -8.14
CA GLU A 38 5.17 -16.56 -7.78
C GLU A 38 5.24 -17.02 -6.32
N PRO A 39 5.69 -18.26 -6.02
CA PRO A 39 5.66 -18.82 -4.67
C PRO A 39 6.34 -17.94 -3.61
N GLU A 40 7.41 -17.24 -3.97
CA GLU A 40 8.13 -16.34 -3.06
C GLU A 40 7.30 -15.12 -2.63
N GLN A 41 6.31 -14.70 -3.42
CA GLN A 41 5.42 -13.58 -3.08
C GLN A 41 4.35 -13.95 -2.04
N VAL A 42 4.01 -15.24 -1.94
CA VAL A 42 3.02 -15.75 -0.97
C VAL A 42 3.66 -16.48 0.21
N ARG A 43 4.99 -16.61 0.19
CA ARG A 43 5.73 -17.21 1.30
C ARG A 43 5.64 -16.32 2.54
N ARG A 44 5.28 -16.91 3.68
CA ARG A 44 5.29 -16.23 4.97
C ARG A 44 6.72 -15.75 5.28
N LYS A 45 6.93 -14.43 5.26
CA LYS A 45 8.21 -13.83 5.67
C LYS A 45 8.41 -14.06 7.17
N LYS A 46 9.54 -14.68 7.52
CA LYS A 46 9.96 -14.83 8.91
C LYS A 46 10.52 -13.49 9.41
N MET A 47 10.19 -13.12 10.64
CA MET A 47 10.72 -11.89 11.24
C MET A 47 12.24 -11.98 11.39
N GLY A 48 12.74 -13.15 11.80
CA GLY A 48 14.14 -13.35 12.16
C GLY A 48 14.38 -12.96 13.62
N PRO A 49 15.66 -12.85 14.04
CA PRO A 49 16.02 -12.41 15.38
C PRO A 49 15.50 -11.00 15.68
N VAL A 50 15.05 -10.81 16.92
CA VAL A 50 14.55 -9.53 17.43
C VAL A 50 15.51 -9.04 18.51
N GLY A 51 15.85 -7.75 18.46
CA GLY A 51 16.62 -7.06 19.50
C GLY A 51 15.92 -5.79 19.95
N ILE A 52 16.57 -5.02 20.83
CA ILE A 52 16.07 -3.73 21.32
C ILE A 52 16.79 -2.59 20.61
N CYS A 53 16.05 -1.64 20.07
CA CYS A 53 16.62 -0.49 19.38
C CYS A 53 17.36 0.41 20.39
N PRO A 54 18.66 0.72 20.18
CA PRO A 54 19.42 1.52 21.13
C PRO A 54 19.02 3.00 21.17
N ALA A 55 18.16 3.47 20.26
CA ALA A 55 17.70 4.87 20.22
C ALA A 55 16.34 5.09 20.90
N CYS A 56 15.40 4.16 20.76
CA CYS A 56 14.04 4.31 21.30
C CYS A 56 13.66 3.23 22.34
N GLY A 57 14.44 2.16 22.49
CA GLY A 57 14.14 1.08 23.43
C GLY A 57 13.05 0.10 22.98
N GLU A 58 12.53 0.22 21.76
CA GLU A 58 11.52 -0.70 21.22
C GLU A 58 12.14 -1.94 20.59
N ALA A 59 11.40 -3.05 20.62
CA ALA A 59 11.79 -4.28 19.94
C ALA A 59 11.76 -4.10 18.41
N TYR A 60 12.80 -4.57 17.71
CA TYR A 60 12.87 -4.50 16.25
C TYR A 60 13.63 -5.69 15.63
N PRO A 61 13.40 -6.01 14.34
CA PRO A 61 14.11 -7.07 13.65
C PRO A 61 15.57 -6.69 13.40
N LEU A 62 16.52 -7.52 13.84
CA LEU A 62 17.95 -7.20 13.70
C LEU A 62 18.40 -7.09 12.23
N LYS A 63 17.68 -7.73 11.31
CA LYS A 63 17.93 -7.63 9.86
C LYS A 63 17.70 -6.22 9.30
N ASP A 64 16.98 -5.37 10.02
CA ASP A 64 16.73 -3.99 9.60
C ASP A 64 17.96 -3.09 9.82
N GLY A 65 19.00 -3.59 10.50
CA GLY A 65 20.27 -2.89 10.71
C GLY A 65 20.54 -2.54 12.17
N GLY A 66 21.34 -1.50 12.41
CA GLY A 66 21.80 -1.13 13.76
C GLY A 66 20.75 -0.46 14.66
N LYS A 67 19.61 -0.03 14.10
CA LYS A 67 18.47 0.61 14.81
C LYS A 67 17.17 0.24 14.12
N CYS A 68 16.01 0.47 14.74
CA CYS A 68 14.72 0.25 14.07
C CYS A 68 14.53 1.20 12.86
N MET A 69 13.75 0.79 11.87
CA MET A 69 13.48 1.59 10.65
C MET A 69 12.97 3.00 10.97
N ASN A 70 12.18 3.15 12.04
CA ASN A 70 11.67 4.45 12.48
C ASN A 70 12.82 5.39 12.87
N CYS A 71 13.75 4.93 13.72
CA CYS A 71 14.93 5.70 14.11
C CYS A 71 15.97 5.87 12.99
N GLN A 72 15.86 5.12 11.89
CA GLN A 72 16.65 5.31 10.68
C GLN A 72 16.08 6.41 9.77
N GLY A 73 14.92 7.00 10.10
CA GLY A 73 14.29 8.06 9.33
C GLY A 73 13.14 7.61 8.43
N ALA A 74 12.77 6.33 8.43
CA ALA A 74 11.57 5.84 7.75
C ALA A 74 10.28 6.16 8.55
N THR A 75 10.35 7.13 9.45
CA THR A 75 9.21 7.57 10.25
C THR A 75 8.23 8.37 9.38
N PRO A 76 6.91 8.10 9.45
CA PRO A 76 5.91 8.93 8.78
C PRO A 76 5.56 10.18 9.59
N TYR A 77 6.12 10.35 10.79
CA TYR A 77 5.78 11.42 11.72
C TYR A 77 6.80 12.56 11.67
N SER A 78 6.33 13.79 11.59
CA SER A 78 7.19 14.99 11.67
C SER A 78 7.50 15.39 13.11
N SER A 79 6.68 14.98 14.07
CA SER A 79 6.90 15.18 15.51
C SER A 79 6.21 14.07 16.30
N VAL A 80 6.81 13.66 17.42
CA VAL A 80 6.26 12.67 18.34
C VAL A 80 6.23 13.30 19.72
N VAL A 81 5.05 13.36 20.33
CA VAL A 81 4.84 13.91 21.69
C VAL A 81 4.41 12.76 22.61
N PRO A 82 5.01 12.61 23.80
CA PRO A 82 4.59 11.59 24.75
C PRO A 82 3.15 11.82 25.19
N VAL A 83 2.34 10.76 25.21
CA VAL A 83 1.04 10.77 25.90
C VAL A 83 1.32 10.60 27.40
N LYS A 84 0.85 11.56 28.20
CA LYS A 84 0.92 11.51 29.66
C LYS A 84 0.07 10.39 30.23
#